data_AF-D4JVR6-F1
#
_entry.id   AF-D4JVR6-F1
#
_cell.length_a   1.000
_cell.length_b   1.000
_cell.length_c   1.000
_cell.angle_alpha   90.00
_cell.angle_beta   90.00
_cell.angle_gamma   90.00
#
_symmetry.space_group_name_H-M   'P 1'
#
loop_
_entity.id
_entity.type
_entity.pdbx_description
1 polymer ?
#
loop_
_entity_poly.entity_id
_entity_poly.type
_entity_poly.pdbx_seq_one_letter_code
_entity_poly.pdbx_strand_id
1 'polypeptide(L)'
;MPFCPKCGTEYQDGSKFCAKCGANLDGSVAPVPINQNPGFFQKIFDTKNVTSTMDANDINTGKAMSILAYCAVLAYILTGWIFGGFIAIIVLAGMLVAPCITAGKSKFLQYHLSMIFPVILGVMAVGAIEYFFARILYNAVYYGIFYATFNEFAAGFVGVLLAWLIHIIFMAVPIIILVTGLINAIGGKAKDLPLIGRIKMIFEK
;
A
#
# COMPACT_ATOMS: atom_id res chain seq x y z
N MET A 1 47.82 -4.52 15.81
CA MET A 1 46.35 -4.33 15.80
C MET A 1 45.95 -3.02 15.14
N PRO A 2 45.69 -3.05 13.84
CA PRO A 2 45.24 -1.91 13.05
C PRO A 2 43.72 -1.64 13.18
N PHE A 3 43.31 -0.43 12.81
CA PHE A 3 41.91 0.03 12.86
C PHE A 3 41.34 0.19 11.46
N CYS A 4 40.09 -0.21 11.26
CA CYS A 4 39.41 -0.08 9.97
C CYS A 4 39.25 1.42 9.60
N PRO A 5 39.74 1.88 8.44
CA PRO A 5 39.66 3.30 8.06
C PRO A 5 38.23 3.80 7.83
N LYS A 6 37.26 2.89 7.64
CA LYS A 6 35.85 3.25 7.37
C LYS A 6 34.97 3.31 8.62
N CYS A 7 35.23 2.47 9.62
CA CYS A 7 34.35 2.35 10.80
C CYS A 7 35.07 2.38 12.15
N GLY A 8 36.40 2.55 12.14
CA GLY A 8 37.23 2.68 13.34
C GLY A 8 37.29 1.44 14.23
N THR A 9 36.87 0.27 13.73
CA THR A 9 36.91 -0.97 14.52
C THR A 9 38.23 -1.68 14.35
N GLU A 10 38.75 -2.18 15.47
CA GLU A 10 39.97 -2.97 15.52
C GLU A 10 39.82 -4.27 14.72
N TYR A 11 40.90 -4.67 14.05
CA TYR A 11 40.94 -5.93 13.32
C TYR A 11 42.29 -6.64 13.51
N GLN A 12 42.29 -7.94 13.21
CA GLN A 12 43.47 -8.79 13.32
C GLN A 12 44.37 -8.64 12.10
N ASP A 13 45.68 -8.59 12.31
CA ASP A 13 46.66 -8.50 11.23
C ASP A 13 46.50 -9.68 10.25
N GLY A 14 46.30 -9.38 8.97
CA GLY A 14 46.03 -10.37 7.91
C GLY A 14 44.56 -10.51 7.46
N SER A 15 43.60 -9.82 8.09
CA SER A 15 42.20 -9.86 7.65
C SER A 15 41.96 -9.02 6.38
N LYS A 16 41.38 -9.64 5.34
CA LYS A 16 41.09 -9.00 4.03
C LYS A 16 39.89 -8.06 4.04
N PHE A 17 38.94 -8.27 4.96
CA PHE A 17 37.71 -7.49 5.09
C PHE A 17 37.39 -7.19 6.55
N CYS A 18 36.81 -6.01 6.81
CA CYS A 18 36.35 -5.62 8.12
C CYS A 18 35.08 -6.38 8.51
N ALA A 19 35.12 -7.11 9.63
CA ALA A 19 33.99 -7.87 10.14
C ALA A 19 32.76 -7.01 10.50
N LYS A 20 32.96 -5.72 10.80
CA LYS A 20 31.86 -4.82 11.22
C LYS A 20 31.18 -4.10 10.06
N CYS A 21 31.93 -3.63 9.06
CA CYS A 21 31.38 -2.79 7.99
C CYS A 21 31.62 -3.34 6.57
N GLY A 22 32.29 -4.50 6.45
CA GLY A 22 32.59 -5.14 5.17
C GLY A 22 33.61 -4.39 4.30
N ALA A 23 34.28 -3.36 4.83
CA ALA A 23 35.31 -2.64 4.09
C ALA A 23 36.47 -3.59 3.72
N ASN A 24 36.89 -3.56 2.47
CA ASN A 24 38.11 -4.23 2.04
C ASN A 24 39.32 -3.52 2.69
N LEU A 25 40.17 -4.30 3.36
CA LEU A 25 41.32 -3.81 4.13
C LEU A 25 42.64 -4.05 3.40
N ASP A 26 42.66 -4.95 2.41
CA ASP A 26 43.87 -5.36 1.72
C ASP A 26 44.14 -4.60 0.41
N GLY A 27 43.22 -3.74 -0.03
CA GLY A 27 43.32 -2.93 -1.25
C GLY A 27 43.49 -3.74 -2.54
N SER A 28 43.44 -5.08 -2.47
CA SER A 28 43.82 -5.99 -3.54
C SER A 28 42.69 -6.27 -4.51
N VAL A 29 41.47 -5.89 -4.13
CA VAL A 29 40.26 -6.06 -4.93
C VAL A 29 39.68 -4.67 -5.17
N ALA A 30 39.71 -4.22 -6.43
CA ALA A 30 38.96 -3.03 -6.84
C ALA A 30 37.48 -3.20 -6.43
N PRO A 31 36.77 -2.14 -6.01
CA PRO A 31 35.35 -2.24 -5.70
C PRO A 31 34.64 -2.84 -6.91
N VAL A 32 34.09 -4.04 -6.75
CA VAL A 32 33.23 -4.64 -7.79
C VAL A 32 32.08 -3.67 -7.99
N PRO A 33 31.88 -3.10 -9.19
CA PRO A 33 30.70 -2.32 -9.47
C PRO A 33 29.52 -3.29 -9.33
N ILE A 34 28.83 -3.21 -8.19
CA ILE A 34 27.53 -3.83 -8.00
C ILE A 34 26.65 -3.25 -9.10
N ASN A 35 26.39 -4.02 -10.16
CA ASN A 35 25.34 -3.72 -11.11
C ASN A 35 24.02 -3.90 -10.34
N GLN A 36 23.67 -2.88 -9.57
CA GLN A 36 22.40 -2.77 -8.89
C GLN A 36 21.38 -2.46 -9.95
N ASN A 37 20.99 -3.44 -10.76
CA ASN A 37 19.70 -3.34 -11.42
C ASN A 37 18.67 -3.48 -10.29
N PRO A 38 17.99 -2.39 -9.89
CA PRO A 38 17.09 -2.46 -8.74
C PRO A 38 16.03 -3.52 -9.05
N GLY A 39 15.73 -4.36 -8.05
CA GLY A 39 14.72 -5.40 -8.18
C GLY A 39 13.38 -4.84 -8.65
N PHE A 40 12.54 -5.66 -9.28
CA PHE A 40 11.26 -5.24 -9.85
C PHE A 40 10.41 -4.41 -8.87
N PHE A 41 10.30 -4.86 -7.61
CA PHE A 41 9.59 -4.12 -6.56
C PHE A 41 10.20 -2.75 -6.28
N GLN A 42 11.53 -2.65 -6.22
CA GLN A 42 12.21 -1.37 -6.00
C GLN A 42 11.87 -0.37 -7.12
N LYS A 43 11.80 -0.82 -8.37
CA LYS A 43 11.37 0.02 -9.50
C LYS A 43 9.91 0.47 -9.40
N ILE A 44 9.01 -0.37 -8.89
CA ILE A 44 7.60 -0.02 -8.71
C ILE A 44 7.41 0.98 -7.57
N PHE A 45 8.16 0.84 -6.48
CA PHE A 45 8.06 1.71 -5.31
C PHE A 45 8.92 2.98 -5.40
N ASP A 46 9.81 3.07 -6.40
CA ASP A 46 10.55 4.28 -6.70
C ASP A 46 9.70 5.26 -7.54
N THR A 47 8.75 5.87 -6.86
CA THR A 47 7.82 6.83 -7.43
C THR A 47 8.27 8.28 -7.19
N LYS A 48 7.78 9.20 -8.03
CA LYS A 48 8.09 10.63 -7.96
C LYS A 48 7.79 11.17 -6.55
N ASN A 49 8.77 11.88 -6.00
CA ASN A 49 8.66 12.55 -4.72
C ASN A 49 8.70 14.07 -4.91
N VAL A 50 7.64 14.76 -4.51
CA VAL A 50 7.51 16.23 -4.58
C VAL A 50 7.48 16.86 -3.19
N THR A 51 7.91 16.14 -2.15
CA THR A 51 7.92 16.66 -0.77
C THR A 51 8.73 17.94 -0.64
N SER A 52 9.84 18.07 -1.36
CA SER A 52 10.71 19.25 -1.32
C SER A 52 10.05 20.51 -1.88
N THR A 53 8.95 20.40 -2.64
CA THR A 53 8.20 21.56 -3.14
C THR A 53 7.09 21.99 -2.19
N MET A 54 6.90 21.29 -1.07
CA MET A 54 5.87 21.56 -0.08
C MET A 54 6.46 22.30 1.11
N ASP A 55 5.73 23.29 1.61
CA ASP A 55 6.11 24.02 2.82
C ASP A 55 5.86 23.17 4.07
N ALA A 56 6.75 23.26 5.06
CA ALA A 56 6.67 22.45 6.28
C ALA A 56 5.42 22.77 7.12
N ASN A 57 4.98 24.03 7.14
CA ASN A 57 3.77 24.44 7.84
C ASN A 57 2.50 23.94 7.11
N ASP A 58 2.51 23.93 5.77
CA ASP A 58 1.44 23.32 4.96
C ASP A 58 1.32 21.80 5.22
N ILE A 59 2.45 21.08 5.27
CA ILE A 59 2.47 19.66 5.62
C ILE A 59 1.84 19.46 6.99
N ASN A 60 2.28 20.21 8.02
CA ASN A 60 1.75 20.06 9.38
C ASN A 60 0.25 20.33 9.46
N THR A 61 -0.25 21.30 8.68
CA THR A 61 -1.67 21.65 8.62
C THR A 61 -2.50 20.55 7.96
N GLY A 62 -2.03 19.99 6.83
CA GLY A 62 -2.76 19.00 6.03
C GLY A 62 -2.60 17.55 6.49
N LYS A 63 -1.61 17.26 7.36
CA LYS A 63 -1.20 15.90 7.72
C LYS A 63 -2.31 15.06 8.34
N ALA A 64 -2.97 15.59 9.37
CA ALA A 64 -4.01 14.85 10.09
C ALA A 64 -5.18 14.46 9.17
N MET A 65 -5.61 15.39 8.31
CA MET A 65 -6.71 15.15 7.36
C MET A 65 -6.31 14.19 6.25
N SER A 66 -5.04 14.21 5.83
CA SER A 66 -4.50 13.26 4.84
C SER A 66 -4.50 11.84 5.40
N ILE A 67 -4.05 11.67 6.65
CA ILE A 67 -4.08 10.38 7.37
C ILE A 67 -5.52 9.89 7.51
N LEU A 68 -6.43 10.76 7.95
CA LEU A 68 -7.85 10.43 8.09
C LEU A 68 -8.45 9.95 6.76
N ALA A 69 -8.10 10.59 5.64
CA ALA A 69 -8.60 10.20 4.33
C ALA A 69 -8.13 8.79 3.90
N TYR A 70 -6.88 8.39 4.19
CA TYR A 70 -6.44 7.01 3.96
C TYR A 70 -7.12 6.02 4.90
N CYS A 71 -7.27 6.38 6.18
CA CYS A 71 -8.00 5.56 7.15
C CYS A 71 -9.46 5.36 6.73
N ALA A 72 -10.10 6.35 6.11
CA ALA A 72 -11.46 6.23 5.59
C ALA A 72 -11.58 5.12 4.54
N VAL A 73 -10.63 5.03 3.60
CA VAL A 73 -10.66 3.99 2.56
C VAL A 73 -10.29 2.62 3.13
N LEU A 74 -9.37 2.54 4.07
CA LEU A 74 -9.07 1.27 4.75
C LEU A 74 -10.26 0.78 5.57
N ALA A 75 -10.95 1.68 6.28
CA ALA A 75 -12.17 1.36 7.01
C ALA A 75 -13.30 0.94 6.07
N TYR A 76 -13.42 1.57 4.89
CA TYR A 76 -14.33 1.16 3.82
C TYR A 76 -14.08 -0.30 3.38
N ILE A 77 -12.83 -0.67 3.10
CA ILE A 77 -12.49 -2.04 2.68
C ILE A 77 -12.85 -3.03 3.79
N LEU A 78 -12.45 -2.74 5.03
CA LEU A 78 -12.69 -3.62 6.18
C LEU A 78 -14.18 -3.83 6.46
N THR A 79 -14.94 -2.73 6.51
CA THR A 79 -16.38 -2.78 6.77
C THR A 79 -17.16 -3.38 5.61
N GLY A 80 -16.70 -3.17 4.37
CA GLY A 80 -17.27 -3.81 3.18
C GLY A 80 -17.13 -5.31 3.21
N TRP A 81 -15.99 -5.82 3.67
CA TRP A 81 -15.77 -7.27 3.79
C TRP A 81 -16.63 -7.91 4.89
N ILE A 82 -16.73 -7.27 6.05
CA ILE A 82 -17.41 -7.85 7.23
C ILE A 82 -18.94 -7.65 7.20
N PHE A 83 -19.38 -6.45 6.85
CA PHE A 83 -20.78 -6.02 7.01
C PHE A 83 -21.48 -5.74 5.66
N GLY A 84 -20.76 -5.85 4.54
CA GLY A 84 -21.29 -5.58 3.21
C GLY A 84 -21.22 -4.12 2.77
N GLY A 85 -21.56 -3.88 1.50
CA GLY A 85 -21.28 -2.61 0.82
C GLY A 85 -22.04 -1.38 1.34
N PHE A 86 -23.25 -1.54 1.87
CA PHE A 86 -24.04 -0.39 2.34
C PHE A 86 -23.40 0.29 3.56
N ILE A 87 -23.01 -0.49 4.57
CA ILE A 87 -22.34 0.01 5.76
C ILE A 87 -20.99 0.64 5.38
N ALA A 88 -20.26 0.02 4.46
CA ALA A 88 -18.98 0.53 3.99
C ALA A 88 -19.10 1.94 3.40
N ILE A 89 -20.10 2.17 2.54
CA ILE A 89 -20.34 3.49 1.92
C ILE A 89 -20.61 4.56 2.98
N ILE A 90 -21.40 4.24 4.01
CA ILE A 90 -21.67 5.17 5.12
C ILE A 90 -20.38 5.52 5.87
N VAL A 91 -19.55 4.52 6.18
CA VAL A 91 -18.27 4.72 6.86
C VAL A 91 -17.33 5.59 6.02
N LEU A 92 -17.20 5.30 4.72
CA LEU A 92 -16.38 6.07 3.80
C LEU A 92 -16.84 7.53 3.73
N ALA A 93 -18.15 7.74 3.50
CA ALA A 93 -18.72 9.07 3.39
C ALA A 93 -18.51 9.86 4.70
N GLY A 94 -18.84 9.27 5.85
CA GLY A 94 -18.70 9.93 7.15
C GLY A 94 -17.26 10.36 7.46
N MET A 95 -16.28 9.53 7.15
CA MET A 95 -14.86 9.83 7.44
C MET A 95 -14.21 10.75 6.39
N LEU A 96 -14.64 10.70 5.12
CA LEU A 96 -14.01 11.44 4.03
C LEU A 96 -14.54 12.88 3.88
N VAL A 97 -15.72 13.19 4.42
CA VAL A 97 -16.32 14.54 4.36
C VAL A 97 -15.40 15.61 4.92
N ALA A 98 -14.83 15.42 6.11
CA ALA A 98 -14.00 16.44 6.75
C ALA A 98 -12.69 16.73 5.96
N PRO A 99 -11.93 15.71 5.49
CA PRO A 99 -10.82 15.91 4.57
C PRO A 99 -11.22 16.66 3.29
N CYS A 100 -12.36 16.33 2.67
CA CYS A 100 -12.81 16.98 1.45
C CYS A 100 -13.14 18.46 1.64
N ILE A 101 -13.86 18.82 2.72
CA ILE A 101 -14.22 20.21 3.02
C ILE A 101 -12.97 21.06 3.28
N THR A 102 -11.97 20.47 3.96
CA THR A 102 -10.73 21.18 4.33
C THR A 102 -9.64 21.10 3.28
N ALA A 103 -9.85 20.39 2.17
CA ALA A 103 -8.90 20.24 1.07
C ALA A 103 -8.37 21.60 0.58
N GLY A 104 -9.23 22.60 0.46
CA GLY A 104 -8.86 23.95 0.03
C GLY A 104 -7.88 24.71 0.95
N LYS A 105 -7.56 24.18 2.13
CA LYS A 105 -6.68 24.79 3.14
C LYS A 105 -5.23 24.32 3.08
N SER A 106 -4.95 23.19 2.41
CA SER A 106 -3.59 22.64 2.36
C SER A 106 -3.28 21.97 1.02
N LYS A 107 -2.14 22.33 0.42
CA LYS A 107 -1.67 21.71 -0.84
C LYS A 107 -1.23 20.27 -0.61
N PHE A 108 -0.63 19.98 0.54
CA PHE A 108 -0.32 18.62 0.96
C PHE A 108 -1.56 17.73 1.04
N LEU A 109 -2.65 18.24 1.63
CA LEU A 109 -3.93 17.52 1.70
C LEU A 109 -4.55 17.29 0.32
N GLN A 110 -4.58 18.32 -0.53
CA GLN A 110 -5.05 18.20 -1.92
C GLN A 110 -4.27 17.14 -2.69
N TYR A 111 -2.95 17.12 -2.51
CA TYR A 111 -2.09 16.14 -3.14
C TYR A 111 -2.47 14.71 -2.73
N HIS A 112 -2.61 14.42 -1.43
CA HIS A 112 -3.02 13.08 -0.99
C HIS A 112 -4.44 12.71 -1.43
N LEU A 113 -5.39 13.65 -1.33
CA LEU A 113 -6.75 13.43 -1.83
C LEU A 113 -6.77 13.12 -3.34
N SER A 114 -5.92 13.78 -4.13
CA SER A 114 -5.88 13.61 -5.58
C SER A 114 -5.54 12.19 -6.01
N MET A 115 -4.84 11.45 -5.14
CA MET A 115 -4.47 10.05 -5.35
C MET A 115 -5.48 9.09 -4.69
N ILE A 116 -6.11 9.48 -3.59
CA ILE A 116 -7.10 8.66 -2.88
C ILE A 116 -8.31 8.36 -3.74
N PHE A 117 -8.86 9.34 -4.46
CA PHE A 117 -10.08 9.09 -5.25
C PHE A 117 -9.89 8.09 -6.40
N PRO A 118 -8.82 8.15 -7.21
CA PRO A 118 -8.50 7.09 -8.16
C PRO A 118 -8.34 5.72 -7.50
N VAL A 119 -7.76 5.66 -6.30
CA VAL A 119 -7.65 4.40 -5.53
C VAL A 119 -9.04 3.89 -5.13
N ILE A 120 -9.96 4.75 -4.67
CA ILE A 120 -11.34 4.35 -4.37
C ILE A 120 -11.99 3.72 -5.60
N LEU A 121 -11.88 4.35 -6.77
CA LEU A 121 -12.41 3.78 -8.02
C LEU A 121 -11.76 2.44 -8.36
N GLY A 122 -10.44 2.32 -8.17
CA GLY A 122 -9.72 1.07 -8.34
C GLY A 122 -10.23 -0.04 -7.41
N VAL A 123 -10.45 0.27 -6.12
CA VAL A 123 -11.03 -0.67 -5.15
C VAL A 123 -12.43 -1.10 -5.56
N MET A 124 -13.28 -0.17 -6.00
CA MET A 124 -14.63 -0.46 -6.49
C MET A 124 -14.60 -1.38 -7.72
N ALA A 125 -13.69 -1.12 -8.65
CA ALA A 125 -13.52 -1.94 -9.86
C ALA A 125 -13.03 -3.35 -9.51
N VAL A 126 -12.02 -3.47 -8.64
CA VAL A 126 -11.52 -4.76 -8.14
C VAL A 126 -12.63 -5.53 -7.44
N GLY A 127 -13.41 -4.87 -6.58
CA GLY A 127 -14.54 -5.48 -5.87
C GLY A 127 -15.64 -5.99 -6.81
N ALA A 128 -15.95 -5.25 -7.89
CA ALA A 128 -16.92 -5.70 -8.89
C ALA A 128 -16.45 -6.95 -9.65
N ILE A 129 -15.16 -6.98 -10.03
CA ILE A 129 -14.53 -8.12 -10.71
C ILE A 129 -14.50 -9.34 -9.79
N GLU A 130 -14.02 -9.14 -8.57
CA GLU A 130 -13.95 -10.17 -7.54
C GLU A 130 -15.32 -10.76 -7.25
N TYR A 131 -16.35 -9.93 -7.05
CA TYR A 131 -17.73 -10.38 -6.81
C TYR A 131 -18.22 -11.29 -7.94
N PHE A 132 -17.92 -10.94 -9.19
CA PHE A 132 -18.29 -11.77 -10.34
C PHE A 132 -17.64 -13.16 -10.28
N PHE A 133 -16.33 -13.24 -10.06
CA PHE A 133 -15.61 -14.51 -9.96
C PHE A 133 -15.98 -15.31 -8.72
N ALA A 134 -16.09 -14.66 -7.56
CA ALA A 134 -16.45 -15.28 -6.29
C ALA A 134 -17.84 -15.92 -6.38
N ARG A 135 -18.81 -15.27 -7.05
CA ARG A 135 -20.15 -15.82 -7.27
C ARG A 135 -20.14 -17.07 -8.16
N ILE A 136 -19.34 -17.07 -9.24
CA ILE A 136 -19.21 -18.24 -10.12
C ILE A 136 -18.60 -19.40 -9.35
N LEU A 137 -17.49 -19.16 -8.64
CA LEU A 137 -16.83 -20.21 -7.85
C LEU A 137 -17.75 -20.72 -6.75
N TYR A 138 -18.38 -19.83 -5.99
CA TYR A 138 -19.31 -20.18 -4.93
C TYR A 138 -20.41 -21.10 -5.46
N ASN A 139 -21.07 -20.74 -6.57
CA ASN A 139 -22.13 -21.56 -7.14
C ASN A 139 -21.62 -22.93 -7.61
N ALA A 140 -20.48 -22.97 -8.30
CA ALA A 140 -19.90 -24.22 -8.79
C ALA A 140 -19.59 -25.18 -7.63
N VAL A 141 -18.96 -24.68 -6.56
CA VAL A 141 -18.62 -25.45 -5.37
C VAL A 141 -19.87 -25.85 -4.59
N TYR A 142 -20.79 -24.91 -4.39
CA TYR A 142 -22.03 -25.13 -3.66
C TYR A 142 -22.84 -26.27 -4.31
N TYR A 143 -23.14 -26.17 -5.61
CA TYR A 143 -23.91 -27.20 -6.29
C TYR A 143 -23.14 -28.53 -6.39
N GLY A 144 -21.82 -28.50 -6.59
CA GLY A 144 -21.00 -29.71 -6.62
C GLY A 144 -21.07 -30.50 -5.30
N ILE A 145 -20.91 -29.82 -4.17
CA ILE A 145 -20.98 -30.46 -2.84
C ILE A 145 -22.42 -30.85 -2.51
N PHE A 146 -23.39 -29.96 -2.79
CA PHE A 146 -24.79 -30.21 -2.50
C PHE A 146 -25.31 -31.45 -3.23
N TYR A 147 -25.05 -31.60 -4.53
CA TYR A 147 -25.51 -32.79 -5.27
C TYR A 147 -24.75 -34.07 -4.88
N ALA A 148 -23.52 -33.97 -4.42
CA ALA A 148 -22.75 -35.13 -3.96
C ALA A 148 -23.13 -35.60 -2.56
N THR A 149 -23.58 -34.69 -1.68
CA THR A 149 -23.72 -34.97 -0.23
C THR A 149 -25.11 -34.68 0.32
N PHE A 150 -25.98 -33.99 -0.43
CA PHE A 150 -27.26 -33.43 0.03
C PHE A 150 -27.14 -32.58 1.30
N ASN A 151 -25.96 -31.99 1.56
CA ASN A 151 -25.67 -31.22 2.77
C ASN A 151 -25.50 -29.73 2.43
N GLU A 152 -26.56 -28.96 2.61
CA GLU A 152 -26.59 -27.50 2.35
C GLU A 152 -25.59 -26.73 3.22
N PHE A 153 -25.44 -27.12 4.48
CA PHE A 153 -24.53 -26.45 5.41
C PHE A 153 -23.08 -26.61 4.97
N ALA A 154 -22.66 -27.84 4.64
CA ALA A 154 -21.31 -28.11 4.17
C ALA A 154 -21.02 -27.39 2.84
N ALA A 155 -21.97 -27.42 1.90
CA ALA A 155 -21.87 -26.73 0.62
C ALA A 155 -21.71 -25.22 0.79
N GLY A 156 -22.55 -24.60 1.62
CA GLY A 156 -22.50 -23.16 1.91
C GLY A 156 -21.20 -22.77 2.62
N PHE A 157 -20.80 -23.52 3.65
CA PHE A 157 -19.60 -23.23 4.42
C PHE A 157 -18.33 -23.26 3.55
N VAL A 158 -18.14 -24.33 2.76
CA VAL A 158 -16.97 -24.45 1.88
C VAL A 158 -16.99 -23.39 0.79
N GLY A 159 -18.15 -23.10 0.21
CA GLY A 159 -18.31 -22.04 -0.77
C GLY A 159 -17.89 -20.66 -0.22
N VAL A 160 -18.32 -20.32 1.00
CA VAL A 160 -17.97 -19.05 1.66
C VAL A 160 -16.47 -18.97 1.93
N LEU A 161 -15.86 -20.04 2.47
CA LEU A 161 -14.42 -20.06 2.75
C LEU A 161 -13.57 -19.83 1.49
N LEU A 162 -13.93 -20.46 0.38
CA LEU A 162 -13.23 -20.26 -0.90
C LEU A 162 -13.42 -18.84 -1.44
N ALA A 163 -14.64 -18.29 -1.35
CA ALA A 163 -14.89 -16.90 -1.73
C ALA A 163 -14.05 -15.92 -0.91
N TRP A 164 -13.88 -16.16 0.40
CA TRP A 164 -13.03 -15.32 1.26
C TRP A 164 -11.55 -15.38 0.88
N LEU A 165 -11.04 -16.54 0.47
CA LEU A 165 -9.66 -16.66 -0.01
C LEU A 165 -9.43 -15.83 -1.27
N ILE A 166 -10.39 -15.83 -2.20
CA ILE A 166 -10.35 -14.96 -3.39
C ILE A 166 -10.32 -13.48 -2.97
N HIS A 167 -11.21 -13.09 -2.05
CA HIS A 167 -11.28 -11.70 -1.57
C HIS A 167 -9.93 -11.18 -1.06
N ILE A 168 -9.26 -11.97 -0.22
CA ILE A 168 -7.96 -11.61 0.36
C ILE A 168 -6.92 -11.39 -0.76
N ILE A 169 -6.90 -12.27 -1.77
CA ILE A 169 -5.93 -12.19 -2.88
C ILE A 169 -6.18 -10.93 -3.72
N PHE A 170 -7.44 -10.65 -4.09
CA PHE A 170 -7.78 -9.50 -4.92
C PHE A 170 -7.57 -8.16 -4.19
N MET A 171 -7.90 -8.11 -2.90
CA MET A 171 -7.76 -6.89 -2.09
C MET A 171 -6.34 -6.62 -1.60
N ALA A 172 -5.42 -7.59 -1.68
CA ALA A 172 -4.03 -7.41 -1.26
C ALA A 172 -3.34 -6.22 -1.96
N VAL A 173 -3.51 -6.10 -3.29
CA VAL A 173 -2.86 -5.03 -4.07
C VAL A 173 -3.37 -3.64 -3.69
N PRO A 174 -4.70 -3.36 -3.67
CA PRO A 174 -5.22 -2.08 -3.19
C PRO A 174 -4.81 -1.74 -1.76
N ILE A 175 -4.79 -2.72 -0.85
CA ILE A 175 -4.38 -2.51 0.55
C ILE A 175 -2.92 -2.07 0.62
N ILE A 176 -2.01 -2.74 -0.10
CA ILE A 176 -0.58 -2.38 -0.11
C ILE A 176 -0.38 -0.94 -0.64
N ILE A 177 -1.11 -0.57 -1.70
CA ILE A 177 -1.10 0.78 -2.26
C ILE A 177 -1.55 1.80 -1.21
N LEU A 178 -2.69 1.57 -0.54
CA LEU A 178 -3.23 2.46 0.49
C LEU A 178 -2.31 2.59 1.70
N VAL A 179 -1.74 1.48 2.19
CA VAL A 179 -0.78 1.48 3.30
C VAL A 179 0.49 2.27 2.93
N THR A 180 0.96 2.14 1.69
CA THR A 180 2.10 2.94 1.20
C THR A 180 1.77 4.44 1.22
N GLY A 181 0.58 4.82 0.75
CA GLY A 181 0.10 6.20 0.82
C GLY A 181 -0.05 6.73 2.25
N LEU A 182 -0.56 5.90 3.16
CA LEU A 182 -0.68 6.21 4.58
C LEU A 182 0.68 6.44 5.24
N ILE A 183 1.66 5.56 5.01
CA ILE A 183 3.03 5.72 5.52
C ILE A 183 3.65 7.01 5.00
N ASN A 184 3.44 7.34 3.72
CA ASN A 184 3.89 8.59 3.14
C ASN A 184 3.25 9.80 3.84
N ALA A 185 1.93 9.80 4.06
CA ALA A 185 1.23 10.86 4.78
C ALA A 185 1.72 11.01 6.24
N ILE A 186 1.91 9.91 6.96
CA ILE A 186 2.47 9.89 8.32
C ILE A 186 3.90 10.46 8.33
N GLY A 187 4.70 10.16 7.31
CA GLY A 187 6.03 10.71 7.12
C GLY A 187 6.07 12.16 6.64
N GLY A 188 4.92 12.79 6.37
CA GLY A 188 4.86 14.12 5.76
C GLY A 188 5.39 14.16 4.33
N LYS A 189 5.39 13.02 3.63
CA LYS A 189 5.95 12.85 2.30
C LYS A 189 4.87 12.90 1.22
N ALA A 190 5.01 13.83 0.29
CA ALA A 190 4.22 13.88 -0.92
C ALA A 190 4.88 13.01 -2.00
N LYS A 191 4.67 11.70 -1.91
CA LYS A 191 5.21 10.71 -2.86
C LYS A 191 4.06 10.00 -3.57
N ASP A 192 4.21 9.86 -4.89
CA ASP A 192 3.22 9.25 -5.77
C ASP A 192 2.99 7.79 -5.37
N LEU A 193 1.75 7.31 -5.41
CA LEU A 193 1.46 5.91 -5.09
C LEU A 193 1.92 5.00 -6.24
N PRO A 194 2.43 3.78 -5.95
CA PRO A 194 2.76 2.83 -6.98
C PRO A 194 1.52 2.50 -7.82
N LEU A 195 1.71 2.27 -9.12
CA LEU A 195 0.67 1.98 -10.13
C LEU A 195 -0.31 3.12 -10.45
N ILE A 196 -0.65 3.98 -9.48
CA ILE A 196 -1.71 5.01 -9.60
C ILE A 196 -1.15 6.43 -9.65
N GLY A 197 0.12 6.65 -9.31
CA GLY A 197 0.75 7.98 -9.22
C GLY A 197 0.65 8.88 -10.45
N ARG A 198 0.34 8.31 -11.63
CA ARG A 198 0.11 9.06 -12.87
C ARG A 198 -1.33 9.59 -13.03
N ILE A 199 -2.29 9.01 -12.32
CA ILE A 199 -3.70 9.39 -12.34
C ILE A 199 -3.94 10.25 -11.11
N LYS A 200 -4.10 11.56 -11.31
CA LYS A 200 -4.40 12.52 -10.23
C LYS A 200 -5.67 13.26 -10.58
N MET A 201 -6.59 13.32 -9.62
CA MET A 201 -7.72 14.23 -9.71
C MET A 201 -7.27 15.63 -9.29
N ILE A 202 -7.32 16.57 -10.23
CA ILE A 202 -6.91 17.95 -9.97
C ILE A 202 -8.08 18.63 -9.24
N PHE A 203 -7.81 19.18 -8.05
CA PHE A 203 -8.72 20.12 -7.39
C PHE A 203 -8.37 21.52 -7.86
N GLU A 204 -8.84 21.92 -9.04
CA GLU A 204 -8.87 23.33 -9.39
C GLU A 204 -9.91 24.03 -8.51
N LYS A 205 -9.54 25.20 -7.99
CA LYS A 205 -10.48 26.13 -7.33
C LYS A 205 -11.13 26.99 -8.38
#